data_AF-A0A2V9QLM5-F1
#
_entry.id   AF-A0A2V9QLM5-F1
#
_cell.length_a   1.000
_cell.length_b   1.000
_cell.length_c   1.000
_cell.angle_alpha   90.00
_cell.angle_beta   90.00
_cell.angle_gamma   90.00
#
_symmetry.space_group_name_H-M   'P 1'
#
loop_
_entity.id
_entity.type
_entity.pdbx_description
1 polymer ?
#
loop_
_entity_poly.entity_id
_entity_poly.type
_entity_poly.pdbx_seq_one_letter_code
_entity_poly.pdbx_strand_id
1 'polypeptide(L)'
;MRPASVWPIIFTLLLNVVVACAQSTSIHQQIQQTYNFQPHTLSSADITQKSGVLDQFWTNAKSQPNVYIPALRQELADLRNPPFFLYDGSMLLLSLSDTSLDRKVALAAMARSDLHEVQPKDYFSQVHRMATLNENTTASVFLILEDPNFKVFIPQHVLTLGQNYALVYMLLPTNQDYWLQPAIETAQKSLILVLWYAQTDAAEKAIASFAADASKPPSARDYARQIAQAKDKIGAKQRVEAVALTDASLRRKRRERMKAVSDEALIDLDDYTVMLAAKCK
;
A
#
# COMPACT_ATOMS: atom_id res chain seq x y z
N MET A 1 -16.74 77.05 19.10
CA MET A 1 -15.71 75.98 19.14
C MET A 1 -16.35 74.69 18.65
N ARG A 2 -15.86 74.12 17.54
CA ARG A 2 -16.38 72.88 16.94
C ARG A 2 -15.66 71.67 17.58
N PRO A 3 -16.35 70.58 17.96
CA PRO A 3 -15.69 69.32 18.23
C PRO A 3 -15.49 68.53 16.94
N ALA A 4 -14.30 67.93 16.85
CA ALA A 4 -13.81 67.13 15.74
C ALA A 4 -14.53 65.79 15.64
N SER A 5 -14.60 65.29 14.41
CA SER A 5 -15.28 64.10 13.98
C SER A 5 -14.31 63.11 13.31
N VAL A 6 -14.72 61.83 13.29
CA VAL A 6 -14.32 60.72 12.40
C VAL A 6 -12.93 60.09 12.70
N TRP A 7 -12.67 58.77 12.84
CA TRP A 7 -13.07 57.54 12.11
C TRP A 7 -12.91 56.26 12.98
N PRO A 8 -13.69 55.18 12.78
CA PRO A 8 -13.32 53.82 13.15
C PRO A 8 -12.59 53.08 12.01
N ILE A 9 -11.52 52.36 12.35
CA ILE A 9 -10.73 51.53 11.44
C ILE A 9 -11.50 50.22 11.14
N ILE A 10 -11.93 50.12 9.88
CA ILE A 10 -12.03 48.96 8.99
C ILE A 10 -11.87 47.58 9.66
N PHE A 11 -13.01 46.90 9.78
CA PHE A 11 -13.14 45.46 9.98
C PHE A 11 -13.29 44.82 8.59
N THR A 12 -12.24 44.19 8.04
CA THR A 12 -12.39 43.39 6.80
C THR A 12 -11.37 42.26 6.75
N LEU A 13 -11.65 41.18 7.48
CA LEU A 13 -11.04 39.88 7.28
C LEU A 13 -12.12 38.87 7.67
N LEU A 14 -12.81 38.29 6.68
CA LEU A 14 -13.59 37.04 6.73
C LEU A 14 -14.52 36.96 5.50
N LEU A 15 -13.96 36.77 4.31
CA LEU A 15 -14.76 36.50 3.10
C LEU A 15 -13.92 35.71 2.06
N ASN A 16 -13.33 34.59 2.46
CA ASN A 16 -12.65 33.68 1.51
C ASN A 16 -12.93 32.19 1.73
N VAL A 17 -13.85 31.80 2.63
CA VAL A 17 -14.11 30.36 2.91
C VAL A 17 -15.32 29.80 2.15
N VAL A 18 -16.17 30.64 1.56
CA VAL A 18 -17.46 30.18 0.99
C VAL A 18 -17.34 29.59 -0.44
N VAL A 19 -16.29 29.93 -1.20
CA VAL A 19 -16.18 29.50 -2.61
C VAL A 19 -15.77 28.03 -2.76
N ALA A 20 -15.05 27.46 -1.79
CA ALA A 20 -14.58 26.08 -1.86
C ALA A 20 -15.73 25.04 -1.82
N CYS A 21 -16.78 25.27 -1.02
CA CYS A 21 -17.88 24.32 -0.87
C CYS A 21 -18.73 24.17 -2.14
N ALA A 22 -18.94 25.25 -2.92
CA ALA A 22 -19.75 25.19 -4.12
C ALA A 22 -19.09 24.38 -5.26
N GLN A 23 -17.76 24.42 -5.35
CA GLN A 23 -16.99 23.65 -6.34
C GLN A 23 -16.85 22.17 -5.94
N SER A 24 -16.82 21.85 -4.64
CA SER A 24 -16.80 20.46 -4.16
C SER A 24 -18.09 19.71 -4.52
N THR A 25 -19.26 20.33 -4.34
CA THR A 25 -20.55 19.70 -4.69
C THR A 25 -20.67 19.35 -6.18
N SER A 26 -20.07 20.14 -7.08
CA SER A 26 -20.11 19.85 -8.52
C SER A 26 -19.16 18.72 -8.93
N ILE A 27 -18.03 18.55 -8.23
CA ILE A 27 -17.07 17.46 -8.50
C ILE A 27 -17.57 16.14 -7.93
N HIS A 28 -18.18 16.14 -6.74
CA HIS A 28 -18.84 14.95 -6.19
C HIS A 28 -19.86 14.36 -7.18
N GLN A 29 -20.74 15.21 -7.73
CA GLN A 29 -21.73 14.79 -8.73
C GLN A 29 -21.09 14.23 -10.00
N GLN A 30 -20.00 14.85 -10.49
CA GLN A 30 -19.26 14.33 -11.64
C GLN A 30 -18.66 12.95 -11.36
N ILE A 31 -18.10 12.73 -10.16
CA ILE A 31 -17.57 11.43 -9.75
C ILE A 31 -18.70 10.40 -9.71
N GLN A 32 -19.81 10.70 -9.05
CA GLN A 32 -20.96 9.78 -8.99
C GLN A 32 -21.47 9.42 -10.39
N GLN A 33 -21.57 10.39 -11.31
CA GLN A 33 -21.99 10.12 -12.69
C GLN A 33 -20.95 9.30 -13.48
N THR A 34 -19.67 9.55 -13.25
CA THR A 34 -18.57 8.90 -13.97
C THR A 34 -18.39 7.45 -13.51
N TYR A 35 -18.39 7.20 -12.20
CA TYR A 35 -18.00 5.93 -11.59
C TYR A 35 -19.17 5.06 -11.11
N ASN A 36 -20.43 5.40 -11.45
CA ASN A 36 -21.59 4.54 -11.14
C ASN A 36 -21.69 3.33 -12.08
N PHE A 37 -20.70 2.43 -12.01
CA PHE A 37 -20.66 1.14 -12.69
C PHE A 37 -19.61 0.23 -12.02
N GLN A 38 -19.66 -1.08 -12.32
CA GLN A 38 -18.68 -2.06 -11.85
C GLN A 38 -17.90 -2.63 -13.05
N PRO A 39 -16.59 -2.36 -13.19
CA PRO A 39 -15.82 -2.74 -14.39
C PRO A 39 -15.95 -4.22 -14.79
N HIS A 40 -15.98 -5.14 -13.82
CA HIS A 40 -16.03 -6.57 -14.06
C HIS A 40 -17.38 -7.07 -14.63
N THR A 41 -18.42 -6.21 -14.64
CA THR A 41 -19.75 -6.54 -15.16
C THR A 41 -19.98 -6.05 -16.60
N LEU A 42 -19.06 -5.27 -17.14
CA LEU A 42 -19.21 -4.60 -18.43
C LEU A 42 -18.90 -5.53 -19.61
N SER A 43 -19.64 -5.38 -20.70
CA SER A 43 -19.26 -5.95 -21.99
C SER A 43 -18.08 -5.16 -22.61
N SER A 44 -17.41 -5.71 -23.63
CA SER A 44 -16.33 -4.99 -24.33
C SER A 44 -16.79 -3.67 -24.96
N ALA A 45 -18.04 -3.61 -25.43
CA ALA A 45 -18.62 -2.38 -25.96
C ALA A 45 -18.83 -1.34 -24.84
N ASP A 46 -19.36 -1.77 -23.69
CA ASP A 46 -19.57 -0.88 -22.53
C ASP A 46 -18.23 -0.39 -21.96
N ILE A 47 -17.21 -1.25 -21.92
CA ILE A 47 -15.84 -0.88 -21.51
C ILE A 47 -15.34 0.27 -22.39
N THR A 48 -15.45 0.15 -23.71
CA THR A 48 -14.98 1.19 -24.64
C THR A 48 -15.71 2.53 -24.40
N GLN A 49 -17.03 2.48 -24.23
CA GLN A 49 -17.81 3.68 -23.94
C GLN A 49 -17.42 4.31 -22.59
N LYS A 50 -17.29 3.50 -21.53
CA LYS A 50 -16.96 3.97 -20.18
C LYS A 50 -15.53 4.49 -20.09
N SER A 51 -14.58 3.88 -20.78
CA SER A 51 -13.21 4.38 -20.90
C SER A 51 -13.17 5.81 -21.45
N GLY A 52 -13.96 6.12 -22.49
CA GLY A 52 -14.04 7.48 -23.02
C GLY A 52 -14.55 8.51 -22.00
N VAL A 53 -15.50 8.12 -21.14
CA VAL A 53 -16.02 8.99 -20.06
C VAL A 53 -14.97 9.22 -18.98
N LEU A 54 -14.26 8.16 -18.57
CA LEU A 54 -13.14 8.24 -17.61
C LEU A 54 -12.02 9.15 -18.15
N ASP A 55 -11.64 8.97 -19.42
CA ASP A 55 -10.59 9.77 -20.07
C ASP A 55 -10.95 11.26 -20.11
N GLN A 56 -12.22 11.59 -20.39
CA GLN A 56 -12.71 12.97 -20.34
C GLN A 56 -12.60 13.54 -18.93
N PHE A 57 -13.01 12.79 -17.90
CA PHE A 57 -12.89 13.20 -16.50
C PHE A 57 -11.42 13.44 -16.11
N TRP A 58 -10.53 12.50 -16.43
CA TRP A 58 -9.09 12.60 -16.17
C TRP A 58 -8.46 13.80 -16.90
N THR A 59 -8.84 14.04 -18.15
CA THR A 59 -8.34 15.19 -18.95
C THR A 59 -8.76 16.51 -18.31
N ASN A 60 -10.03 16.63 -17.90
CA ASN A 60 -10.54 17.81 -17.22
C ASN A 60 -9.79 18.04 -15.90
N ALA A 61 -9.59 17.00 -15.10
CA ALA A 61 -8.85 17.08 -13.85
C ALA A 61 -7.40 17.54 -14.04
N LYS A 62 -6.70 16.98 -15.03
CA LYS A 62 -5.33 17.35 -15.40
C LYS A 62 -5.21 18.78 -15.92
N SER A 63 -6.25 19.31 -16.57
CA SER A 63 -6.27 20.71 -17.02
C SER A 63 -6.47 21.72 -15.89
N GLN A 64 -6.98 21.29 -14.72
CA GLN A 64 -7.37 22.17 -13.61
C GLN A 64 -6.88 21.62 -12.24
N PRO A 65 -5.57 21.39 -12.05
CA PRO A 65 -5.04 20.75 -10.85
C PRO A 65 -5.36 21.52 -9.56
N ASN A 66 -5.38 22.86 -9.61
CA ASN A 66 -5.70 23.71 -8.46
C ASN A 66 -7.14 23.52 -7.93
N VAL A 67 -8.04 23.04 -8.79
CA VAL A 67 -9.43 22.74 -8.45
C VAL A 67 -9.57 21.28 -8.03
N TYR A 68 -8.97 20.36 -8.80
CA TYR A 68 -9.18 18.92 -8.61
C TYR A 68 -8.36 18.31 -7.48
N ILE A 69 -7.14 18.78 -7.18
CA ILE A 69 -6.34 18.18 -6.09
C ILE A 69 -7.06 18.31 -4.72
N PRO A 70 -7.55 19.50 -4.29
CA PRO A 70 -8.30 19.61 -3.05
C PRO A 70 -9.58 18.77 -3.04
N ALA A 71 -10.32 18.75 -4.16
CA ALA A 71 -11.56 17.99 -4.26
C ALA A 71 -11.31 16.48 -4.21
N LEU A 72 -10.33 15.95 -4.95
CA LEU A 72 -9.95 14.54 -4.91
C LEU A 72 -9.52 14.11 -3.51
N ARG A 73 -8.80 14.95 -2.77
CA ARG A 73 -8.45 14.64 -1.37
C ARG A 73 -9.69 14.43 -0.50
N GLN A 74 -10.69 15.30 -0.66
CA GLN A 74 -11.94 15.21 0.09
C GLN A 74 -12.74 13.98 -0.32
N GLU A 75 -12.87 13.72 -1.62
CA GLU A 75 -13.66 12.61 -2.14
C GLU A 75 -13.03 11.25 -1.84
N LEU A 76 -11.70 11.14 -1.89
CA LEU A 76 -10.98 9.92 -1.51
C LEU A 76 -11.01 9.66 0.00
N ALA A 77 -11.28 10.68 0.82
CA ALA A 77 -11.51 10.50 2.25
C ALA A 77 -12.94 10.01 2.56
N ASP A 78 -13.91 10.19 1.66
CA ASP A 78 -15.26 9.64 1.80
C ASP A 78 -15.33 8.22 1.26
N LEU A 79 -15.17 7.26 2.16
CA LEU A 79 -15.15 5.83 1.85
C LEU A 79 -16.50 5.26 1.40
N ARG A 80 -17.55 6.09 1.29
CA ARG A 80 -18.84 5.73 0.68
C ARG A 80 -18.84 5.92 -0.83
N ASN A 81 -17.82 6.58 -1.39
CA ASN A 81 -17.68 6.71 -2.83
C ASN A 81 -17.46 5.33 -3.49
N PRO A 82 -17.78 5.18 -4.79
CA PRO A 82 -17.68 3.91 -5.49
C PRO A 82 -16.31 3.23 -5.32
N PRO A 83 -16.22 1.92 -5.05
CA PRO A 83 -14.94 1.24 -4.81
C PRO A 83 -13.93 1.39 -5.95
N PHE A 84 -14.38 1.32 -7.21
CA PHE A 84 -13.53 1.59 -8.37
C PHE A 84 -12.93 3.00 -8.35
N PHE A 85 -13.71 4.02 -7.96
CA PHE A 85 -13.21 5.39 -7.81
C PHE A 85 -12.14 5.51 -6.71
N LEU A 86 -12.28 4.77 -5.61
CA LEU A 86 -11.29 4.82 -4.53
C LEU A 86 -9.89 4.39 -5.02
N TYR A 87 -9.83 3.48 -5.99
CA TYR A 87 -8.57 3.13 -6.67
C TYR A 87 -8.21 4.14 -7.78
N ASP A 88 -9.09 4.31 -8.78
CA ASP A 88 -8.79 5.10 -9.98
C ASP A 88 -8.59 6.60 -9.67
N GLY A 89 -9.43 7.14 -8.78
CA GLY A 89 -9.29 8.51 -8.26
C GLY A 89 -7.99 8.71 -7.48
N SER A 90 -7.49 7.67 -6.79
CA SER A 90 -6.18 7.71 -6.14
C SER A 90 -5.05 7.74 -7.16
N MET A 91 -5.16 6.98 -8.25
CA MET A 91 -4.21 7.06 -9.37
C MET A 91 -4.22 8.45 -10.02
N LEU A 92 -5.41 9.04 -10.20
CA LEU A 92 -5.55 10.38 -10.71
C LEU A 92 -4.90 11.41 -9.78
N LEU A 93 -5.18 11.38 -8.47
CA LEU A 93 -4.57 12.27 -7.48
C LEU A 93 -3.04 12.19 -7.55
N LEU A 94 -2.49 10.97 -7.58
CA LEU A 94 -1.05 10.72 -7.65
C LEU A 94 -0.41 11.13 -8.97
N SER A 95 -1.19 11.22 -10.05
CA SER A 95 -0.72 11.77 -11.32
C SER A 95 -0.66 13.31 -11.33
N LEU A 96 -1.45 13.97 -10.47
CA LEU A 96 -1.50 15.43 -10.32
C LEU A 96 -0.55 15.94 -9.24
N SER A 97 -0.29 15.13 -8.20
CA SER A 97 0.52 15.51 -7.05
C SER A 97 1.14 14.29 -6.37
N ASP A 98 2.43 14.39 -6.02
CA ASP A 98 3.18 13.34 -5.31
C ASP A 98 3.73 13.85 -3.97
N THR A 99 2.91 14.61 -3.22
CA THR A 99 3.26 14.99 -1.84
C THR A 99 3.00 13.83 -0.88
N SER A 100 3.67 13.81 0.28
CA SER A 100 3.40 12.79 1.30
C SER A 100 1.94 12.80 1.79
N LEU A 101 1.29 13.97 1.81
CA LEU A 101 -0.14 14.06 2.13
C LEU A 101 -0.97 13.31 1.09
N ASP A 102 -0.73 13.55 -0.20
CA ASP A 102 -1.49 12.93 -1.29
C ASP A 102 -1.29 11.43 -1.35
N ARG A 103 -0.05 10.96 -1.13
CA ARG A 103 0.25 9.53 -1.03
C ARG A 103 -0.52 8.85 0.10
N LYS A 104 -0.61 9.49 1.27
CA LYS A 104 -1.36 8.94 2.42
C LYS A 104 -2.87 8.87 2.14
N VAL A 105 -3.43 9.92 1.53
CA VAL A 105 -4.85 9.93 1.12
C VAL A 105 -5.10 8.81 0.10
N ALA A 106 -4.26 8.70 -0.92
CA ALA A 106 -4.36 7.66 -1.94
C ALA A 106 -4.27 6.25 -1.34
N LEU A 107 -3.30 5.98 -0.47
CA LEU A 107 -3.16 4.67 0.19
C LEU A 107 -4.38 4.32 1.05
N ALA A 108 -4.91 5.29 1.79
CA ALA A 108 -6.10 5.09 2.62
C ALA A 108 -7.34 4.71 1.78
N ALA A 109 -7.52 5.36 0.62
CA ALA A 109 -8.59 5.03 -0.32
C ALA A 109 -8.36 3.69 -1.04
N MET A 110 -7.13 3.40 -1.50
CA MET A 110 -6.76 2.11 -2.09
C MET A 110 -6.94 0.93 -1.13
N ALA A 111 -6.88 1.15 0.19
CA ALA A 111 -7.17 0.12 1.19
C ALA A 111 -8.67 -0.22 1.30
N ARG A 112 -9.53 0.47 0.55
CA ARG A 112 -10.99 0.36 0.55
C ARG A 112 -11.59 0.14 -0.84
N SER A 113 -10.76 0.02 -1.87
CA SER A 113 -11.19 -0.35 -3.21
C SER A 113 -11.61 -1.82 -3.28
N ASP A 114 -12.30 -2.21 -4.35
CA ASP A 114 -12.57 -3.62 -4.66
C ASP A 114 -11.49 -4.18 -5.59
N LEU A 115 -10.78 -5.22 -5.16
CA LEU A 115 -9.72 -5.85 -5.96
C LEU A 115 -10.25 -6.55 -7.22
N HIS A 116 -11.55 -6.88 -7.29
CA HIS A 116 -12.15 -7.45 -8.52
C HIS A 116 -12.27 -6.40 -9.64
N GLU A 117 -12.22 -5.11 -9.28
CA GLU A 117 -12.34 -3.99 -10.21
C GLU A 117 -10.97 -3.45 -10.65
N VAL A 118 -9.87 -4.02 -10.11
CA VAL A 118 -8.50 -3.54 -10.31
C VAL A 118 -7.62 -4.67 -10.81
N GLN A 119 -6.77 -4.39 -11.81
CA GLN A 119 -5.77 -5.35 -12.25
C GLN A 119 -4.74 -5.61 -11.13
N PRO A 120 -4.51 -6.87 -10.69
CA PRO A 120 -3.60 -7.17 -9.58
C PRO A 120 -2.19 -6.60 -9.75
N LYS A 121 -1.69 -6.59 -10.99
CA LYS A 121 -0.37 -6.03 -11.32
C LYS A 121 -0.30 -4.53 -11.08
N ASP A 122 -1.34 -3.79 -11.44
CA ASP A 122 -1.36 -2.34 -11.30
C ASP A 122 -1.48 -1.96 -9.82
N TYR A 123 -2.36 -2.66 -9.07
CA TYR A 123 -2.47 -2.50 -7.62
C TYR A 123 -1.13 -2.76 -6.93
N PHE A 124 -0.51 -3.91 -7.22
CA PHE A 124 0.79 -4.28 -6.68
C PHE A 124 1.86 -3.24 -6.99
N SER A 125 1.99 -2.82 -8.25
CA SER A 125 3.04 -1.89 -8.67
C SER A 125 2.89 -0.55 -7.96
N GLN A 126 1.65 -0.11 -7.77
CA GLN A 126 1.38 1.15 -7.13
C GLN A 126 1.62 1.12 -5.61
N VAL A 127 1.14 0.09 -4.91
CA VAL A 127 1.38 -0.06 -3.47
C VAL A 127 2.87 -0.33 -3.20
N HIS A 128 3.54 -1.10 -4.06
CA HIS A 128 4.99 -1.29 -3.99
C HIS A 128 5.76 0.02 -4.18
N ARG A 129 5.41 0.85 -5.17
CA ARG A 129 6.00 2.20 -5.32
C ARG A 129 5.89 2.99 -4.03
N MET A 130 4.72 3.01 -3.39
CA MET A 130 4.52 3.69 -2.11
C MET A 130 5.40 3.11 -0.99
N ALA A 131 5.56 1.80 -0.96
CA ALA A 131 6.44 1.13 -0.02
C ALA A 131 7.91 1.55 -0.22
N THR A 132 8.37 1.69 -1.47
CA THR A 132 9.75 2.13 -1.77
C THR A 132 10.05 3.57 -1.31
N LEU A 133 9.01 4.39 -1.17
CA LEU A 133 9.05 5.73 -0.60
C LEU A 133 8.91 5.75 0.93
N ASN A 134 8.88 4.57 1.56
CA ASN A 134 8.71 4.39 3.00
C ASN A 134 7.38 4.96 3.55
N GLU A 135 6.33 5.01 2.73
CA GLU A 135 4.97 5.30 3.23
C GLU A 135 4.41 4.05 3.94
N ASN A 136 3.47 4.26 4.87
CA ASN A 136 2.80 3.16 5.55
C ASN A 136 1.76 2.52 4.61
N THR A 137 2.11 1.37 4.03
CA THR A 137 1.27 0.61 3.10
C THR A 137 0.43 -0.48 3.75
N THR A 138 0.53 -0.68 5.08
CA THR A 138 -0.01 -1.86 5.77
C THR A 138 -1.49 -2.13 5.44
N ALA A 139 -2.35 -1.12 5.50
CA ALA A 139 -3.78 -1.29 5.24
C ALA A 139 -4.07 -1.71 3.78
N SER A 140 -3.43 -1.06 2.80
CA SER A 140 -3.58 -1.40 1.38
C SER A 140 -3.01 -2.78 1.08
N VAL A 141 -1.88 -3.13 1.69
CA VAL A 141 -1.31 -4.47 1.54
C VAL A 141 -2.20 -5.54 2.16
N PHE A 142 -2.84 -5.25 3.29
CA PHE A 142 -3.70 -6.25 3.94
C PHE A 142 -5.01 -6.46 3.18
N LEU A 143 -5.42 -5.55 2.29
CA LEU A 143 -6.55 -5.78 1.40
C LEU A 143 -6.34 -7.04 0.52
N ILE A 144 -5.11 -7.30 0.04
CA ILE A 144 -4.86 -8.48 -0.81
C ILE A 144 -5.02 -9.80 -0.08
N LEU A 145 -5.13 -9.78 1.26
CA LEU A 145 -5.42 -10.95 2.08
C LEU A 145 -6.84 -11.49 1.88
N GLU A 146 -7.75 -10.65 1.39
CA GLU A 146 -9.15 -11.01 1.09
C GLU A 146 -9.26 -11.84 -0.19
N ASP A 147 -8.26 -11.78 -1.07
CA ASP A 147 -8.17 -12.63 -2.28
C ASP A 147 -7.05 -13.68 -2.11
N PRO A 148 -7.38 -14.93 -1.70
CA PRO A 148 -6.39 -15.99 -1.55
C PRO A 148 -5.71 -16.42 -2.86
N ASN A 149 -6.25 -16.01 -4.01
CA ASN A 149 -5.70 -16.27 -5.34
C ASN A 149 -4.92 -15.07 -5.91
N PHE A 150 -4.72 -14.00 -5.14
CA PHE A 150 -3.99 -12.83 -5.59
C PHE A 150 -2.60 -13.21 -6.10
N LYS A 151 -2.36 -12.93 -7.39
CA LYS A 151 -1.13 -13.25 -8.10
C LYS A 151 -0.73 -12.11 -9.01
N VAL A 152 0.57 -11.89 -9.11
CA VAL A 152 1.14 -10.86 -9.98
C VAL A 152 2.17 -11.51 -10.88
N PHE A 153 1.95 -11.40 -12.19
CA PHE A 153 2.96 -11.80 -13.18
C PHE A 153 3.82 -10.59 -13.55
N ILE A 154 5.14 -10.74 -13.45
CA ILE A 154 6.17 -9.77 -13.80
C ILE A 154 6.87 -10.27 -15.07
N PRO A 155 6.45 -9.81 -16.27
CA PRO A 155 6.94 -10.35 -17.54
C PRO A 155 8.45 -10.24 -17.71
N GLN A 156 9.05 -9.16 -17.25
CA GLN A 156 10.48 -8.87 -17.39
C GLN A 156 11.38 -9.92 -16.72
N HIS A 157 10.86 -10.62 -15.72
CA HIS A 157 11.58 -11.64 -14.96
C HIS A 157 10.96 -13.04 -15.11
N VAL A 158 9.91 -13.18 -15.94
CA VAL A 158 9.10 -14.41 -16.04
C VAL A 158 8.69 -14.91 -14.64
N LEU A 159 8.40 -13.97 -13.74
CA LEU A 159 8.22 -14.22 -12.32
C LEU A 159 6.74 -14.09 -11.96
N THR A 160 6.16 -15.13 -11.39
CA THR A 160 4.82 -15.06 -10.78
C THR A 160 4.94 -14.97 -9.27
N LEU A 161 4.53 -13.84 -8.72
CA LEU A 161 4.42 -13.64 -7.29
C LEU A 161 3.06 -14.13 -6.82
N GLY A 162 3.05 -15.11 -5.92
CA GLY A 162 1.84 -15.42 -5.13
C GLY A 162 1.60 -14.37 -4.05
N GLN A 163 0.42 -14.42 -3.42
CA GLN A 163 0.01 -13.50 -2.33
C GLN A 163 1.11 -13.32 -1.28
N ASN A 164 1.76 -14.40 -0.83
CA ASN A 164 2.83 -14.36 0.16
C ASN A 164 4.02 -13.46 -0.29
N TYR A 165 4.55 -13.62 -1.50
CA TYR A 165 5.64 -12.78 -1.99
C TYR A 165 5.19 -11.37 -2.35
N ALA A 166 3.95 -11.19 -2.80
CA ALA A 166 3.38 -9.85 -3.00
C ALA A 166 3.38 -9.04 -1.68
N LEU A 167 2.98 -9.65 -0.56
CA LEU A 167 3.06 -9.03 0.77
C LEU A 167 4.51 -8.64 1.12
N VAL A 168 5.48 -9.52 0.84
CA VAL A 168 6.90 -9.30 1.11
C VAL A 168 7.42 -8.05 0.39
N TYR A 169 7.15 -7.93 -0.91
CA TYR A 169 7.55 -6.76 -1.70
C TYR A 169 6.87 -5.48 -1.23
N MET A 170 5.60 -5.54 -0.83
CA MET A 170 4.86 -4.33 -0.47
C MET A 170 5.03 -3.90 1.00
N LEU A 171 5.59 -4.75 1.88
CA LEU A 171 5.84 -4.42 3.29
C LEU A 171 7.32 -4.20 3.61
N LEU A 172 8.21 -5.08 3.14
CA LEU A 172 9.62 -5.03 3.55
C LEU A 172 10.38 -3.75 3.19
N PRO A 173 10.07 -3.02 2.10
CA PRO A 173 10.72 -1.73 1.84
C PRO A 173 10.43 -0.65 2.89
N THR A 174 9.32 -0.78 3.64
CA THR A 174 8.87 0.21 4.62
C THR A 174 9.51 0.04 6.01
N ASN A 175 9.26 0.98 6.92
CA ASN A 175 9.60 0.81 8.32
C ASN A 175 8.77 -0.35 8.91
N GLN A 176 9.47 -1.30 9.55
CA GLN A 176 8.89 -2.47 10.17
C GLN A 176 7.85 -2.13 11.26
N ASP A 177 8.00 -0.98 11.91
CA ASP A 177 7.06 -0.49 12.94
C ASP A 177 5.63 -0.29 12.39
N TYR A 178 5.48 -0.11 11.06
CA TYR A 178 4.16 0.07 10.44
C TYR A 178 3.34 -1.21 10.35
N TRP A 179 3.98 -2.37 10.22
CA TRP A 179 3.30 -3.60 9.81
C TRP A 179 3.55 -4.80 10.70
N LEU A 180 4.61 -4.83 11.52
CA LEU A 180 4.94 -6.02 12.30
C LEU A 180 3.81 -6.43 13.25
N GLN A 181 3.32 -5.49 14.06
CA GLN A 181 2.25 -5.79 15.02
C GLN A 181 0.93 -6.17 14.31
N PRO A 182 0.45 -5.40 13.32
CA PRO A 182 -0.71 -5.81 12.52
C PRO A 182 -0.55 -7.20 11.87
N ALA A 183 0.65 -7.55 11.39
CA ALA A 183 0.92 -8.86 10.78
C ALA A 183 0.89 -10.00 11.79
N ILE A 184 1.29 -9.75 13.04
CA ILE A 184 1.18 -10.72 14.14
C ILE A 184 -0.30 -10.94 14.51
N GLU A 185 -1.08 -9.87 14.63
CA GLU A 185 -2.50 -9.94 15.01
C GLU A 185 -3.37 -10.58 13.93
N THR A 186 -3.06 -10.33 12.66
CA THR A 186 -3.78 -10.85 11.49
C THR A 186 -3.15 -12.13 10.95
N ALA A 187 -2.24 -12.76 11.71
CA ALA A 187 -1.41 -13.85 11.21
C ALA A 187 -2.24 -14.96 10.56
N GLN A 188 -1.95 -15.18 9.28
CA GLN A 188 -2.44 -16.28 8.47
C GLN A 188 -1.30 -16.82 7.60
N LYS A 189 -1.54 -17.92 6.87
CA LYS A 189 -0.52 -18.66 6.13
C LYS A 189 0.39 -17.78 5.27
N SER A 190 -0.18 -16.81 4.55
CA SER A 190 0.56 -15.91 3.67
C SER A 190 1.45 -14.89 4.40
N LEU A 191 1.10 -14.50 5.63
CA LEU A 191 1.89 -13.58 6.46
C LEU A 191 3.06 -14.25 7.18
N ILE A 192 3.06 -15.59 7.32
CA ILE A 192 4.16 -16.33 7.97
C ILE A 192 5.50 -16.05 7.28
N LEU A 193 5.50 -15.89 5.95
CA LEU A 193 6.72 -15.56 5.21
C LEU A 193 7.22 -14.14 5.52
N VAL A 194 6.33 -13.17 5.65
CA VAL A 194 6.69 -11.79 6.03
C VAL A 194 7.24 -11.76 7.46
N LEU A 195 6.60 -12.47 8.39
CA LEU A 195 7.07 -12.59 9.77
C LEU A 195 8.45 -13.27 9.84
N TRP A 196 8.69 -14.28 9.00
CA TRP A 196 10.02 -14.87 8.85
C TRP A 196 11.03 -13.81 8.45
N TYR A 197 10.75 -13.04 7.40
CA TYR A 197 11.66 -11.97 7.00
C TYR A 197 11.80 -10.86 8.05
N ALA A 198 10.88 -10.68 8.99
CA ALA A 198 11.06 -9.69 10.06
C ALA A 198 12.29 -9.98 10.94
N GLN A 199 12.62 -11.26 11.18
CA GLN A 199 13.74 -11.70 12.04
C GLN A 199 13.76 -10.94 13.37
N THR A 200 12.65 -10.97 14.11
CA THR A 200 12.55 -10.42 15.45
C THR A 200 11.97 -11.45 16.41
N ASP A 201 12.29 -11.33 17.70
CA ASP A 201 11.75 -12.20 18.74
C ASP A 201 10.20 -12.24 18.72
N ALA A 202 9.57 -11.09 18.46
CA ALA A 202 8.11 -11.00 18.37
C ALA A 202 7.56 -11.80 17.19
N ALA A 203 8.19 -11.70 16.01
CA ALA A 203 7.79 -12.46 14.84
C ALA A 203 8.03 -13.97 15.03
N GLU A 204 9.13 -14.35 15.67
CA GLU A 204 9.45 -15.75 15.97
C GLU A 204 8.44 -16.36 16.93
N LYS A 205 8.11 -15.65 18.01
CA LYS A 205 7.05 -16.05 18.94
C LYS A 205 5.70 -16.18 18.23
N ALA A 206 5.39 -15.28 17.31
CA ALA A 206 4.15 -15.34 16.52
C ALA A 206 4.12 -16.57 15.59
N ILE A 207 5.22 -16.87 14.89
CA ILE A 207 5.33 -18.06 14.03
C ILE A 207 5.19 -19.35 14.88
N ALA A 208 5.89 -19.43 16.02
CA ALA A 208 5.82 -20.58 16.92
C ALA A 208 4.40 -20.77 17.48
N SER A 209 3.76 -19.68 17.91
CA SER A 209 2.36 -19.70 18.39
C SER A 209 1.41 -20.17 17.29
N PHE A 210 1.55 -19.64 16.08
CA PHE A 210 0.74 -20.04 14.94
C PHE A 210 0.92 -21.53 14.58
N ALA A 211 2.14 -22.05 14.67
CA ALA A 211 2.44 -23.47 14.43
C ALA A 211 1.82 -24.42 15.48
N ALA A 212 1.66 -23.93 16.72
CA ALA A 212 1.10 -24.69 17.85
C ALA A 212 -0.42 -24.59 17.96
N ASP A 213 -1.03 -23.52 17.47
CA ASP A 213 -2.47 -23.24 17.57
C ASP A 213 -3.32 -24.26 16.79
N ALA A 214 -3.97 -25.18 17.49
CA ALA A 214 -4.79 -26.24 16.90
C ALA A 214 -6.03 -25.73 16.14
N SER A 215 -6.44 -24.48 16.33
CA SER A 215 -7.55 -23.87 15.57
C SER A 215 -7.17 -23.52 14.13
N LYS A 216 -5.87 -23.44 13.82
CA LYS A 216 -5.38 -23.11 12.48
C LYS A 216 -5.38 -24.34 11.55
N PRO A 217 -5.59 -24.17 10.23
CA PRO A 217 -5.55 -25.28 9.27
C PRO A 217 -4.24 -26.07 9.34
N PRO A 218 -4.26 -27.42 9.31
CA PRO A 218 -3.05 -28.25 9.42
C PRO A 218 -1.93 -27.84 8.47
N SER A 219 -2.24 -27.61 7.19
CA SER A 219 -1.25 -27.22 6.18
C SER A 219 -0.61 -25.85 6.44
N ALA A 220 -1.30 -24.93 7.12
CA ALA A 220 -0.75 -23.65 7.52
C ALA A 220 0.18 -23.79 8.73
N ARG A 221 -0.19 -24.65 9.69
CA ARG A 221 0.66 -24.96 10.84
C ARG A 221 1.94 -25.68 10.43
N ASP A 222 1.85 -26.63 9.51
CA ASP A 222 3.00 -27.36 8.97
C ASP A 222 3.96 -26.41 8.25
N TYR A 223 3.43 -25.46 7.47
CA TYR A 223 4.23 -24.41 6.84
C TYR A 223 4.95 -23.54 7.89
N ALA A 224 4.25 -23.10 8.94
CA ALA A 224 4.87 -22.33 10.02
C ALA A 224 5.97 -23.11 10.76
N ARG A 225 5.81 -24.43 10.98
CA ARG A 225 6.88 -25.28 11.55
C ARG A 225 8.09 -25.38 10.64
N GLN A 226 7.88 -25.57 9.33
CA GLN A 226 8.98 -25.62 8.36
C GLN A 226 9.78 -24.31 8.35
N ILE A 227 9.08 -23.17 8.40
CA ILE A 227 9.69 -21.85 8.48
C ILE A 227 10.45 -21.66 9.80
N ALA A 228 9.87 -22.05 10.94
CA ALA A 228 10.56 -21.97 12.24
C ALA A 228 11.86 -22.80 12.27
N GLN A 229 11.84 -24.00 11.66
CA GLN A 229 13.00 -24.90 11.56
C GLN A 229 14.04 -24.44 10.53
N ALA A 230 13.75 -23.45 9.68
CA ALA A 230 14.72 -22.97 8.69
C ALA A 230 16.00 -22.43 9.34
N LYS A 231 15.92 -21.91 10.58
CA LYS A 231 17.08 -21.45 11.35
C LYS A 231 18.07 -22.56 11.70
N ASP A 232 17.59 -23.78 11.92
CA ASP A 232 18.44 -24.92 12.30
C ASP A 232 19.37 -25.32 11.15
N LYS A 233 19.01 -24.96 9.92
CA LYS A 233 19.79 -25.23 8.70
C LYS A 233 20.87 -24.18 8.42
N ILE A 234 20.99 -23.14 9.25
CA ILE A 234 21.99 -22.08 9.05
C ILE A 234 23.37 -22.59 9.44
N GLY A 235 24.20 -22.78 8.41
CA GLY A 235 25.57 -23.30 8.50
C GLY A 235 26.58 -22.32 9.11
N ALA A 236 27.78 -22.84 9.39
CA ALA A 236 28.87 -22.06 9.99
C ALA A 236 29.34 -20.91 9.09
N LYS A 237 29.36 -21.11 7.77
CA LYS A 237 29.78 -20.09 6.79
C LYS A 237 28.94 -18.82 6.90
N GLN A 238 27.60 -18.95 6.90
CA GLN A 238 26.70 -17.81 6.99
C GLN A 238 26.83 -17.08 8.33
N ARG A 239 27.13 -17.81 9.41
CA ARG A 239 27.39 -17.19 10.72
C ARG A 239 28.67 -16.35 10.70
N VAL A 240 29.73 -16.83 10.05
CA VAL A 240 30.99 -16.07 9.92
C VAL A 240 30.77 -14.81 9.09
N GLU A 241 30.07 -14.89 7.96
CA GLU A 241 29.75 -13.73 7.12
C GLU A 241 28.89 -12.71 7.86
N ALA A 242 27.93 -13.16 8.68
CA ALA A 242 27.06 -12.31 9.46
C ALA A 242 27.80 -11.48 10.54
N VAL A 243 28.95 -11.94 11.04
CA VAL A 243 29.77 -11.20 12.03
C VAL A 243 30.33 -9.90 11.45
N ALA A 244 30.57 -9.85 10.13
CA ALA A 244 31.15 -8.68 9.47
C ALA A 244 30.16 -7.50 9.29
N LEU A 245 28.86 -7.71 9.52
CA LEU A 245 27.81 -6.72 9.30
C LEU A 245 27.00 -6.49 10.58
N THR A 246 26.49 -5.27 10.76
CA THR A 246 25.54 -4.98 11.83
C THR A 246 24.11 -5.33 11.42
N ASP A 247 23.25 -5.64 12.38
CA ASP A 247 21.82 -5.91 12.14
C ASP A 247 21.14 -4.76 11.39
N ALA A 248 21.43 -3.52 11.79
CA ALA A 248 20.92 -2.33 11.14
C ALA A 248 21.36 -2.23 9.66
N SER A 249 22.62 -2.59 9.36
CA SER A 249 23.15 -2.61 8.00
C SER A 249 22.47 -3.68 7.14
N LEU A 250 22.31 -4.90 7.65
CA LEU A 250 21.62 -6.00 6.97
C LEU A 250 20.15 -5.65 6.69
N ARG A 251 19.43 -5.13 7.70
CA ARG A 251 18.03 -4.69 7.53
C ARG A 251 17.93 -3.58 6.47
N ARG A 252 18.84 -2.61 6.47
CA ARG A 252 18.88 -1.55 5.45
C ARG A 252 19.15 -2.12 4.05
N LYS A 253 20.14 -3.00 3.88
CA LYS A 253 20.43 -3.66 2.60
C LYS A 253 19.22 -4.42 2.08
N ARG A 254 18.53 -5.15 2.95
CA ARG A 254 17.28 -5.84 2.64
C ARG A 254 16.20 -4.89 2.15
N ARG A 255 15.90 -3.81 2.89
CA ARG A 255 14.89 -2.83 2.47
C ARG A 255 15.21 -2.22 1.12
N GLU A 256 16.48 -1.85 0.90
CA GLU A 256 16.94 -1.28 -0.36
C GLU A 256 16.75 -2.28 -1.51
N ARG A 257 17.11 -3.55 -1.29
CA ARG A 257 17.00 -4.58 -2.30
C ARG A 257 15.56 -4.84 -2.71
N MET A 258 14.64 -4.80 -1.75
CA MET A 258 13.20 -5.01 -1.99
C MET A 258 12.52 -3.87 -2.75
N LYS A 259 13.22 -2.77 -3.08
CA LYS A 259 12.72 -1.77 -4.02
C LYS A 259 12.73 -2.24 -5.48
N ALA A 260 13.51 -3.27 -5.82
CA ALA A 260 13.53 -3.88 -7.14
C ALA A 260 12.78 -5.21 -7.13
N VAL A 261 11.89 -5.44 -8.10
CA VAL A 261 11.13 -6.68 -8.22
C VAL A 261 11.81 -7.60 -9.24
N SER A 262 12.66 -8.49 -8.74
CA SER A 262 13.33 -9.52 -9.55
C SER A 262 13.61 -10.78 -8.75
N ASP A 263 13.92 -11.88 -9.44
CA ASP A 263 14.39 -13.12 -8.83
C ASP A 263 15.72 -12.92 -8.09
N GLU A 264 16.65 -12.13 -8.61
CA GLU A 264 17.89 -11.82 -7.89
C GLU A 264 17.62 -11.02 -6.60
N ALA A 265 16.57 -10.20 -6.58
CA ALA A 265 16.17 -9.49 -5.35
C ALA A 265 15.66 -10.45 -4.28
N LEU A 266 15.00 -11.55 -4.65
CA LEU A 266 14.59 -12.60 -3.72
C LEU A 266 15.79 -13.41 -3.20
N ILE A 267 16.76 -13.72 -4.06
CA ILE A 267 18.00 -14.40 -3.65
C ILE A 267 18.75 -13.56 -2.61
N ASP A 268 18.97 -12.28 -2.90
CA ASP A 268 19.65 -11.37 -1.97
C ASP A 268 18.84 -11.16 -0.67
N LEU A 269 17.51 -11.11 -0.76
CA LEU A 269 16.62 -11.07 0.42
C LEU A 269 16.84 -12.27 1.33
N ASP A 270 16.88 -13.47 0.75
CA ASP A 270 17.11 -14.72 1.49
C ASP A 270 18.48 -14.71 2.16
N ASP A 271 19.54 -14.33 1.43
CA ASP A 271 20.90 -14.23 1.96
C ASP A 271 20.98 -13.28 3.16
N TYR A 272 20.43 -12.07 3.04
CA TYR A 272 20.41 -11.11 4.16
C TYR A 272 19.58 -11.60 5.34
N THR A 273 18.52 -12.34 5.08
CA THR A 273 17.64 -12.89 6.12
C THR A 273 18.33 -14.02 6.87
N VAL A 274 19.04 -14.90 6.18
CA VAL A 274 19.86 -15.95 6.81
C VAL A 274 20.98 -15.33 7.65
N MET A 275 21.63 -14.26 7.17
CA MET A 275 22.63 -13.53 7.96
C MET A 275 22.02 -12.87 9.21
N LEU A 276 20.81 -12.31 9.13
CA LEU A 276 20.10 -11.78 10.30
C LEU A 276 19.74 -12.90 11.30
N ALA A 277 19.16 -13.99 10.80
CA ALA A 277 18.79 -15.15 11.61
C ALA A 277 19.99 -15.76 12.35
N ALA A 278 21.17 -15.74 11.72
CA ALA A 278 22.43 -16.21 12.31
C ALA A 278 22.86 -15.39 13.54
N LYS A 279 22.41 -14.14 13.66
CA LYS A 279 22.78 -13.21 14.74
C LYS A 279 21.81 -13.25 15.93
N CYS A 280 20.58 -13.73 15.74
CA CYS A 280 19.54 -13.80 16.76
C CYS A 280 19.66 -15.04 17.69
N LYS A 281 20.83 -15.27 18.30
CA LYS A 281 21.04 -16.37 19.26
C LYS A 281 21.30 -15.88 20.68
#